data_AF-A0A7W1YB50-F1
#
_entry.id   AF-A0A7W1YB50-F1
#
_cell.length_a   1.000
_cell.length_b   1.000
_cell.length_c   1.000
_cell.angle_alpha   90.00
_cell.angle_beta   90.00
_cell.angle_gamma   90.00
#
_symmetry.space_group_name_H-M   'P 1'
#
loop_
_entity.id
_entity.type
_entity.pdbx_description
1 polymer ?
#
loop_
_entity_poly.entity_id
_entity_poly.type
_entity_poly.pdbx_seq_one_letter_code
_entity_poly.pdbx_strand_id
1 'polypeptide(L)'
;MEAHGTNMMYYMDRVKQAMRIESDRPVVLRECIQACRKGGTVSVPGVYGGFDDMIPMGAFMNKALTMKTGQTHMMRYMQPLLERVEKGEIDPSFVISHRVPISQAPEMYKTFRDKEDNCTKVVLDPWADEVAA
;
A
#
# COMPACT_ATOMS: atom_id res chain seq x y z
N MET A 1 -5.65 8.09 -2.04
CA MET A 1 -5.63 7.03 -1.03
C MET A 1 -6.54 5.91 -1.51
N GLU A 2 -5.98 4.70 -1.60
CA GLU A 2 -6.51 3.61 -2.43
C GLU A 2 -7.53 2.69 -1.76
N ALA A 3 -7.95 2.99 -0.53
CA ALA A 3 -8.95 2.21 0.20
C ALA A 3 -10.34 2.32 -0.46
N HIS A 4 -10.96 1.17 -0.71
CA HIS A 4 -12.32 1.01 -1.23
C HIS A 4 -13.19 0.23 -0.25
N GLY A 5 -14.46 0.59 -0.13
CA GLY A 5 -15.44 -0.08 0.72
C GLY A 5 -16.86 0.12 0.18
N THR A 6 -17.83 -0.59 0.74
CA THR A 6 -19.23 -0.56 0.26
C THR A 6 -20.23 -0.07 1.31
N ASN A 7 -19.77 0.24 2.52
CA ASN A 7 -20.61 0.62 3.65
C ASN A 7 -20.85 2.15 3.73
N MET A 8 -21.85 2.57 4.51
CA MET A 8 -22.21 3.99 4.67
C MET A 8 -21.03 4.84 5.17
N MET A 9 -20.20 4.27 6.04
CA MET A 9 -19.04 4.94 6.61
C MET A 9 -17.96 5.23 5.54
N TYR A 10 -17.76 4.33 4.57
CA TYR A 10 -16.88 4.57 3.42
C TYR A 10 -17.31 5.80 2.61
N TYR A 11 -18.61 5.96 2.35
CA TYR A 11 -19.10 7.13 1.63
C TYR A 11 -18.90 8.42 2.42
N MET A 12 -19.08 8.38 3.75
CA MET A 12 -18.81 9.54 4.61
C MET A 12 -17.33 9.92 4.60
N ASP A 13 -16.41 8.97 4.76
CA ASP A 13 -14.96 9.23 4.71
C ASP A 13 -14.53 9.77 3.34
N ARG A 14 -15.14 9.26 2.26
CA ARG A 14 -14.88 9.75 0.90
C ARG A 14 -15.31 11.21 0.72
N VAL A 15 -16.45 11.59 1.29
CA VAL A 15 -16.94 12.99 1.30
C VAL A 15 -16.02 13.87 2.15
N LYS A 16 -15.66 13.43 3.37
CA LYS A 16 -14.75 14.19 4.24
C LYS A 16 -13.38 14.41 3.62
N GLN A 17 -12.82 13.39 2.96
CA GLN A 17 -11.56 13.53 2.23
C GLN A 17 -11.69 14.48 1.04
N ALA A 18 -12.77 14.41 0.27
CA ALA A 18 -13.01 15.34 -0.84
C ALA A 18 -13.12 16.80 -0.35
N MET A 19 -13.70 16.99 0.83
CA MET A 19 -13.80 18.29 1.50
C MET A 19 -12.51 18.71 2.22
N ARG A 20 -11.43 17.91 2.17
CA ARG A 20 -10.17 18.09 2.90
C ARG A 20 -10.33 18.21 4.42
N ILE A 21 -11.41 17.64 4.95
CA ILE A 21 -11.68 17.57 6.39
C ILE A 21 -10.89 16.41 7.00
N GLU A 22 -10.62 15.35 6.22
CA GLU A 22 -9.77 14.23 6.60
C GLU A 22 -8.70 14.00 5.51
N SER A 23 -7.45 13.81 5.93
CA SER A 23 -6.36 13.53 4.99
C SER A 23 -6.41 12.09 4.47
N ASP A 24 -6.91 11.19 5.31
CA ASP A 24 -6.79 9.75 5.16
C ASP A 24 -8.18 9.06 5.08
N ARG A 25 -8.19 7.75 4.79
CA ARG A 25 -9.38 6.88 4.68
C ARG A 25 -9.16 5.66 5.56
N PRO A 26 -9.49 5.74 6.86
CA PRO A 26 -9.19 4.68 7.82
C PRO A 26 -10.12 3.45 7.70
N VAL A 27 -10.99 3.37 6.70
CA VAL A 27 -11.93 2.25 6.48
C VAL A 27 -11.25 0.89 6.63
N VAL A 28 -10.13 0.67 5.93
CA VAL A 28 -9.41 -0.61 5.96
C VAL A 28 -8.82 -0.88 7.36
N LEU A 29 -8.32 0.15 8.05
CA LEU A 29 -7.83 0.00 9.42
C LEU A 29 -8.95 -0.41 10.38
N ARG A 30 -10.12 0.22 10.27
CA ARG A 30 -11.31 -0.12 11.07
C ARG A 30 -11.74 -1.57 10.81
N GLU A 31 -11.80 -1.98 9.53
CA GLU A 31 -12.14 -3.35 9.13
C GLU A 31 -11.11 -4.37 9.63
N CYS A 32 -9.80 -4.08 9.52
CA CYS A 32 -8.76 -4.96 10.05
C CYS A 32 -8.89 -5.18 11.56
N ILE A 33 -9.21 -4.15 12.35
CA ILE A 33 -9.44 -4.28 13.80
C ILE A 33 -10.66 -5.18 14.09
N GLN A 34 -11.72 -5.04 13.29
CA GLN A 34 -12.94 -5.84 13.44
C GLN A 34 -12.77 -7.29 12.96
N ALA A 35 -11.96 -7.53 11.93
CA ALA A 35 -11.70 -8.86 11.40
C ALA A 35 -10.64 -9.63 12.21
N CYS A 36 -9.68 -8.93 12.84
CA CYS A 36 -8.61 -9.59 13.56
C CYS A 36 -9.14 -10.41 14.76
N ARG A 37 -8.63 -11.64 14.91
CA ARG A 37 -8.93 -12.51 16.05
C ARG A 37 -8.40 -11.92 17.37
N LYS A 38 -8.98 -12.33 18.49
CA LYS A 38 -8.48 -11.96 19.83
C LYS A 38 -7.00 -12.38 20.00
N GLY A 39 -6.21 -11.53 20.65
CA GLY A 39 -4.76 -11.67 20.80
C GLY A 39 -3.97 -11.55 19.49
N GLY A 40 -4.58 -11.04 18.41
CA GLY A 40 -3.96 -10.93 17.09
C GLY A 40 -3.09 -9.69 16.91
N THR A 41 -2.44 -9.60 15.76
CA THR A 41 -1.66 -8.42 15.34
C THR A 41 -2.27 -7.78 14.10
N VAL A 42 -2.50 -6.46 14.14
CA VAL A 42 -2.84 -5.64 12.99
C VAL A 42 -1.55 -4.98 12.49
N SER A 43 -1.04 -5.43 11.34
CA SER A 43 0.13 -4.85 10.68
C SER A 43 -0.30 -3.78 9.69
N VAL A 44 0.27 -2.59 9.83
CA VAL A 44 -0.09 -1.38 9.06
C VAL A 44 1.17 -0.86 8.35
N PRO A 45 1.54 -1.42 7.19
CA PRO A 45 2.60 -0.87 6.34
C PRO A 45 2.13 0.33 5.49
N GLY A 46 0.82 0.57 5.44
CA GLY A 46 0.23 1.69 4.70
C GLY A 46 0.58 3.05 5.33
N VAL A 47 0.70 4.07 4.49
CA VAL A 47 1.00 5.44 4.93
C VAL A 47 -0.28 6.13 5.40
N TYR A 48 -0.26 6.60 6.64
CA TYR A 48 -1.24 7.49 7.25
C TYR A 48 -0.49 8.75 7.69
N GLY A 49 -0.92 9.92 7.21
CA GLY A 49 -0.20 11.18 7.36
C GLY A 49 -0.97 12.25 8.14
N GLY A 50 -2.27 12.05 8.39
CA GLY A 50 -3.14 12.98 9.08
C GLY A 50 -3.77 12.39 10.34
N PHE A 51 -4.84 13.04 10.78
CA PHE A 51 -5.67 12.56 11.89
C PHE A 51 -6.81 11.71 11.32
N ASP A 52 -6.90 10.47 11.79
CA ASP A 52 -8.01 9.55 11.51
C ASP A 52 -9.03 9.56 12.65
N ASP A 53 -10.32 9.51 12.31
CA ASP A 53 -11.41 9.44 13.29
C ASP A 53 -12.05 8.05 13.38
N MET A 54 -12.94 7.86 14.37
CA MET A 54 -13.79 6.68 14.51
C MET A 54 -13.03 5.34 14.52
N ILE A 55 -11.79 5.33 15.00
CA ILE A 55 -11.03 4.10 15.19
C ILE A 55 -11.70 3.27 16.31
N PRO A 56 -12.04 1.99 16.08
CA PRO A 56 -12.80 1.17 17.04
C PRO A 56 -11.94 0.69 18.22
N MET A 57 -11.50 1.63 19.05
CA MET A 57 -10.60 1.37 20.18
C MET A 57 -11.18 0.40 21.22
N GLY A 58 -12.50 0.39 21.39
CA GLY A 58 -13.17 -0.61 22.23
C GLY A 58 -12.96 -2.04 21.73
N ALA A 59 -13.11 -2.27 20.42
CA ALA A 59 -12.85 -3.58 19.83
C ALA A 59 -11.36 -3.94 19.90
N PHE A 60 -10.49 -2.97 19.64
CA PHE A 60 -9.03 -3.14 19.75
C PHE A 60 -8.62 -3.60 21.15
N MET A 61 -9.11 -2.92 22.19
CA MET A 61 -8.81 -3.22 23.59
C MET A 61 -9.40 -4.57 24.02
N ASN A 62 -10.70 -4.80 23.80
CA ASN A 62 -11.36 -6.04 24.26
C ASN A 62 -10.87 -7.30 23.53
N LYS A 63 -10.30 -7.13 22.34
CA LYS A 63 -9.64 -8.22 21.62
C LYS A 63 -8.16 -8.35 21.96
N ALA A 64 -7.60 -7.51 22.83
CA ALA A 64 -6.18 -7.50 23.19
C ALA A 64 -5.27 -7.51 21.95
N LEU A 65 -5.55 -6.62 20.98
CA LEU A 65 -4.79 -6.58 19.73
C LEU A 65 -3.45 -5.86 19.90
N THR A 66 -2.46 -6.29 19.13
CA THR A 66 -1.19 -5.57 18.93
C THR A 66 -1.23 -4.82 17.60
N MET A 67 -0.78 -3.56 17.57
CA MET A 67 -0.57 -2.83 16.33
C MET A 67 0.92 -2.78 15.98
N LYS A 68 1.27 -3.08 14.73
CA LYS A 68 2.64 -2.94 14.20
C LYS A 68 2.60 -2.02 12.98
N THR A 69 3.21 -0.85 13.09
CA THR A 69 3.20 0.21 12.09
C THR A 69 4.60 0.81 11.94
N GLY A 70 4.77 1.71 10.98
CA GLY A 70 5.99 2.47 10.75
C GLY A 70 6.51 2.30 9.32
N GLN A 71 7.42 3.21 8.95
CA GLN A 71 8.19 3.05 7.72
C GLN A 71 9.05 1.78 7.81
N THR A 72 9.13 1.04 6.71
CA THR A 72 9.87 -0.22 6.66
C THR A 72 11.32 -0.02 7.11
N HIS A 73 11.79 -0.83 8.04
CA HIS A 73 13.20 -0.87 8.47
C HIS A 73 14.08 -1.50 7.38
N MET A 74 14.21 -0.82 6.24
CA MET A 74 14.80 -1.36 5.02
C MET A 74 16.19 -1.97 5.27
N MET A 75 17.07 -1.26 5.99
CA MET A 75 18.42 -1.73 6.31
C MET A 75 18.45 -3.07 7.07
N ARG A 76 17.43 -3.35 7.88
CA ARG A 76 17.33 -4.61 8.62
C ARG A 76 16.99 -5.80 7.72
N TYR A 77 16.23 -5.57 6.65
CA TYR A 77 15.67 -6.62 5.81
C TYR A 77 16.33 -6.75 4.44
N MET A 78 17.02 -5.70 3.97
CA MET A 78 17.57 -5.65 2.62
C MET A 78 18.53 -6.81 2.34
N GLN A 79 19.57 -6.97 3.15
CA GLN A 79 20.60 -7.99 2.91
C GLN A 79 20.03 -9.43 2.99
N PRO A 80 19.29 -9.83 4.04
CA PRO A 80 18.73 -11.18 4.09
C PRO A 80 17.74 -11.47 2.94
N LEU A 81 16.99 -10.47 2.47
CA LEU A 81 16.07 -10.67 1.34
C LEU A 81 16.82 -10.79 0.01
N LEU A 82 17.85 -9.95 -0.21
CA LEU A 82 18.68 -10.01 -1.41
C LEU A 82 19.38 -11.37 -1.54
N GLU A 83 19.98 -11.87 -0.45
CA GLU A 83 20.65 -13.18 -0.45
C GLU A 83 19.70 -14.32 -0.85
N ARG A 84 18.42 -14.24 -0.48
CA ARG A 84 17.41 -15.24 -0.86
C ARG A 84 17.02 -15.14 -2.33
N VAL A 85 17.02 -13.93 -2.90
CA VAL A 85 16.82 -13.71 -4.34
C VAL A 85 18.01 -14.26 -5.12
N GLU A 86 19.24 -13.97 -4.70
CA GLU A 86 20.47 -14.47 -5.35
C GLU A 86 20.58 -16.00 -5.31
N LYS A 87 20.09 -16.63 -4.23
CA LYS A 87 20.00 -18.10 -4.10
C LYS A 87 18.86 -18.72 -4.91
N GLY A 88 18.00 -17.90 -5.53
CA GLY A 88 16.81 -18.37 -6.26
C GLY A 88 15.69 -18.90 -5.36
N GLU A 89 15.71 -18.63 -4.06
CA GLU A 89 14.63 -19.02 -3.14
C GLU A 89 13.37 -18.17 -3.33
N ILE A 90 13.54 -16.95 -3.84
CA ILE A 90 12.48 -16.00 -4.13
C ILE A 90 12.77 -15.34 -5.47
N ASP A 91 11.84 -15.43 -6.41
CA ASP A 91 11.85 -14.60 -7.62
C ASP A 91 10.76 -13.52 -7.49
N PRO A 92 11.12 -12.24 -7.27
CA PRO A 92 10.15 -11.15 -7.18
C PRO A 92 9.73 -10.63 -8.56
N SER A 93 10.29 -11.12 -9.67
CA SER A 93 10.07 -10.55 -11.01
C SER A 93 8.61 -10.54 -11.44
N PHE A 94 7.81 -11.50 -10.96
CA PHE A 94 6.37 -11.60 -11.28
C PHE A 94 5.55 -10.36 -10.87
N VAL A 95 6.04 -9.54 -9.93
CA VAL A 95 5.34 -8.31 -9.54
C VAL A 95 5.52 -7.20 -10.57
N ILE A 96 6.58 -7.26 -11.40
CA ILE A 96 6.94 -6.26 -12.41
C ILE A 96 6.00 -6.41 -13.61
N SER A 97 5.03 -5.51 -13.73
CA SER A 97 4.11 -5.47 -14.88
C SER A 97 4.75 -4.81 -16.11
N HIS A 98 5.61 -3.79 -15.90
CA HIS A 98 6.15 -2.98 -16.99
C HIS A 98 7.63 -2.68 -16.77
N ARG A 99 8.40 -2.68 -17.85
CA ARG A 99 9.78 -2.17 -17.91
C ARG A 99 9.90 -1.25 -19.10
N VAL A 100 10.25 0.02 -18.88
CA VAL A 100 10.26 1.06 -19.92
C VAL A 100 11.48 1.97 -19.77
N PRO A 101 11.92 2.67 -20.85
CA PRO A 101 12.93 3.71 -20.72
C PRO A 101 12.45 4.87 -19.85
N ILE A 102 13.41 5.64 -19.30
CA ILE A 102 13.10 6.78 -18.41
C ILE A 102 12.22 7.84 -19.08
N SER A 103 12.28 7.99 -20.41
CA SER A 103 11.47 8.96 -21.17
C SER A 103 9.96 8.67 -21.10
N GLN A 104 9.56 7.41 -20.85
CA GLN A 104 8.16 7.01 -20.68
C GLN A 104 7.64 7.16 -19.24
N ALA A 105 8.47 7.62 -18.29
CA ALA A 105 8.06 7.75 -16.90
C ALA A 105 6.76 8.58 -16.72
N PRO A 106 6.56 9.76 -17.36
CA PRO A 106 5.33 10.53 -17.21
C PRO A 106 4.07 9.76 -17.61
N GLU A 107 4.15 9.00 -18.69
CA GLU A 107 3.04 8.16 -19.17
C GLU A 107 2.77 7.02 -18.18
N MET A 108 3.81 6.31 -17.73
CA MET A 108 3.65 5.23 -16.76
C MET A 108 3.08 5.70 -15.41
N TYR A 109 3.43 6.91 -14.96
CA TYR A 109 2.80 7.53 -13.78
C TYR A 109 1.30 7.78 -14.01
N LYS A 110 0.90 8.20 -15.22
CA LYS A 110 -0.51 8.36 -15.60
C LYS A 110 -1.23 7.02 -15.57
N THR A 111 -0.70 6.01 -16.26
CA THR A 111 -1.27 4.65 -16.32
C THR A 111 -1.43 4.04 -14.92
N PHE A 112 -0.42 4.17 -14.05
CA PHE A 112 -0.48 3.68 -12.67
C PHE A 112 -1.54 4.40 -11.83
N ARG A 113 -1.62 5.73 -11.92
CA ARG A 113 -2.61 6.54 -11.20
C ARG A 113 -4.04 6.23 -11.65
N ASP A 114 -4.23 6.13 -12.97
CA ASP A 114 -5.54 5.94 -13.61
C ASP A 114 -5.98 4.46 -13.55
N LYS A 115 -5.10 3.56 -13.07
CA LYS A 115 -5.32 2.10 -12.90
C LYS A 115 -5.63 1.40 -14.21
N GLU A 116 -4.94 1.81 -15.26
CA GLU A 116 -5.07 1.24 -16.59
C GLU A 116 -4.03 0.13 -16.80
N ASP A 117 -4.27 -0.68 -17.83
CA ASP A 117 -3.33 -1.70 -18.32
C ASP A 117 -2.80 -2.70 -17.27
N ASN A 118 -3.60 -2.98 -16.24
CA ASN A 118 -3.19 -3.83 -15.10
C ASN A 118 -1.82 -3.42 -14.51
N CYS A 119 -1.49 -2.13 -14.53
CA CYS A 119 -0.19 -1.63 -14.09
C CYS A 119 -0.02 -1.77 -12.57
N THR A 120 0.93 -2.61 -12.13
CA THR A 120 1.20 -2.91 -10.70
C THR A 120 2.56 -2.39 -10.26
N LYS A 121 3.63 -2.68 -11.02
CA LYS A 121 5.00 -2.24 -10.72
C LYS A 121 5.73 -1.94 -12.02
N VAL A 122 6.14 -0.68 -12.15
CA VAL A 122 6.95 -0.20 -13.26
C VAL A 122 8.41 -0.16 -12.83
N VAL A 123 9.30 -0.70 -13.67
CA VAL A 123 10.75 -0.52 -13.55
C VAL A 123 11.19 0.42 -14.68
N LEU A 124 11.72 1.57 -14.30
CA LEU A 124 12.34 2.48 -15.26
C LEU A 124 13.78 2.00 -15.51
N ASP A 125 14.07 1.66 -16.76
CA ASP A 125 15.40 1.25 -17.19
C ASP A 125 16.12 2.46 -17.79
N PRO A 126 17.13 3.01 -17.12
CA PRO A 126 17.84 4.19 -17.61
C PRO A 126 18.73 3.90 -18.83
N TRP A 127 18.92 2.61 -19.19
CA TRP A 127 19.79 2.19 -20.28
C TRP A 127 19.03 1.56 -21.44
N ALA A 128 17.70 1.46 -21.36
CA ALA A 128 16.88 1.02 -22.49
C ALA A 128 16.83 2.11 -23.56
N ASP A 129 17.10 1.73 -24.81
CA ASP A 129 16.94 2.61 -25.97
C ASP A 129 15.45 2.84 -26.25
N GLU A 130 15.10 4.03 -26.74
CA GLU A 130 13.71 4.42 -27.06
C GLU A 130 13.06 3.55 -28.15
N VAL A 131 13.85 2.73 -28.85
CA VAL A 131 13.48 2.03 -30.08
C VAL A 131 12.98 0.58 -29.83
N ALA A 132 12.96 0.12 -28.57
CA ALA A 132 12.62 -1.27 -28.23
C ALA A 132 11.36 -1.46 -27.35
N ALA A 133 10.39 -0.54 -27.44
CA ALA A 133 9.08 -0.67 -26.80
C ALA A 133 7.96 -0.69 -27.85
#